data_AF-A0A440ATH8-F1
#
_entry.id   AF-A0A440ATH8-F1
#
_cell.length_a   1.000
_cell.length_b   1.000
_cell.length_c   1.000
_cell.angle_alpha   90.00
_cell.angle_beta   90.00
_cell.angle_gamma   90.00
#
_symmetry.space_group_name_H-M   'P 1'
#
loop_
_entity.id
_entity.type
_entity.pdbx_description
1 polymer ?
#
loop_
_entity_poly.entity_id
_entity_poly.type
_entity_poly.pdbx_seq_one_letter_code
_entity_poly.pdbx_strand_id
1 'polypeptide(L)'
;MMAAKGVDIERSTLARSAGYAAALLDPIYNRLREIGRTRTKLYTDDTRLPILAPSTGTTHKGALWIYVADDRNSGSQEPPIAWYRATMGRAGESVMSELAGFAGTLQADGFTGYNQIYRGRGDHASCVRGKPVNGRSEDH
;
A
#
# COMPACT_ATOMS: atom_id res chain seq x y z
N MET A 1 -24.93 -1.15 12.35
CA MET A 1 -25.23 -2.51 11.86
C MET A 1 -25.71 -3.44 12.98
N MET A 2 -25.07 -3.50 14.17
CA MET A 2 -25.54 -4.32 15.31
C MET A 2 -26.58 -3.62 16.20
N ALA A 3 -26.40 -2.32 16.52
CA ALA A 3 -27.41 -1.53 17.25
C ALA A 3 -28.75 -1.43 16.50
N ALA A 4 -28.70 -1.39 15.16
CA ALA A 4 -29.88 -1.45 14.29
C ALA A 4 -30.61 -2.80 14.35
N LYS A 5 -29.99 -3.84 14.94
CA LYS A 5 -30.58 -5.15 15.23
C LYS A 5 -30.88 -5.35 16.72
N GLY A 6 -30.89 -4.28 17.53
CA GLY A 6 -31.23 -4.31 18.95
C GLY A 6 -30.12 -4.86 19.87
N VAL A 7 -28.91 -5.07 19.35
CA VAL A 7 -27.77 -5.53 20.15
C VAL A 7 -26.86 -4.33 20.45
N ASP A 8 -26.85 -3.92 21.72
CA ASP A 8 -25.92 -2.91 22.20
C ASP A 8 -24.55 -3.55 22.49
N ILE A 9 -23.54 -3.11 21.74
CA ILE A 9 -22.17 -3.61 21.88
C ILE A 9 -21.28 -2.42 22.14
N GLU A 10 -20.56 -2.49 23.25
CA GLU A 10 -19.59 -1.45 23.62
C GLU A 10 -18.57 -1.24 22.50
N ARG A 11 -18.20 0.02 22.23
CA ARG A 11 -17.24 0.37 21.18
C ARG A 11 -15.90 -0.34 21.34
N SER A 12 -15.42 -0.55 22.56
CA SER A 12 -14.16 -1.27 22.80
C SER A 12 -14.24 -2.73 22.34
N THR A 13 -15.40 -3.37 22.50
CA THR A 13 -15.63 -4.76 22.09
C THR A 13 -15.70 -4.86 20.56
N LEU A 14 -16.34 -3.90 19.89
CA LEU A 14 -16.32 -3.81 18.43
C LEU A 14 -14.89 -3.58 17.89
N ALA A 15 -14.15 -2.63 18.47
CA ALA A 15 -12.78 -2.32 18.06
C ALA A 15 -11.85 -3.54 18.24
N ARG A 16 -11.97 -4.23 19.37
CA ARG A 16 -11.22 -5.46 19.65
C ARG A 16 -11.58 -6.58 18.67
N SER A 17 -12.86 -6.77 18.35
CA SER A 17 -13.30 -7.77 17.37
C SER A 17 -12.78 -7.46 15.97
N ALA A 18 -12.79 -6.20 15.56
CA ALA A 18 -12.19 -5.76 14.31
C ALA A 18 -10.68 -6.02 14.28
N GLY A 19 -9.98 -5.78 15.40
CA GLY A 19 -8.55 -6.09 15.54
C GLY A 19 -8.25 -7.59 15.40
N TYR A 20 -9.04 -8.46 16.03
CA TYR A 20 -8.88 -9.91 15.88
C TYR A 20 -9.15 -10.37 14.44
N ALA A 21 -10.21 -9.86 13.81
CA ALA A 21 -10.50 -10.17 12.41
C ALA A 21 -9.36 -9.73 11.49
N ALA A 22 -8.79 -8.54 11.70
CA ALA A 22 -7.62 -8.07 10.96
C ALA A 22 -6.42 -9.01 11.11
N ALA A 23 -6.08 -9.39 12.35
CA ALA A 23 -4.97 -10.31 12.62
C ALA A 23 -5.15 -11.68 11.96
N LEU A 24 -6.39 -12.18 11.89
CA LEU A 24 -6.70 -13.44 11.19
C LEU A 24 -6.57 -13.32 9.66
N LEU A 25 -6.75 -12.12 9.12
CA LEU A 25 -6.63 -11.84 7.68
C LEU A 25 -5.20 -11.50 7.25
N ASP A 26 -4.29 -11.24 8.18
CA ASP A 26 -2.89 -10.90 7.88
C ASP A 26 -2.20 -11.87 6.90
N PRO A 27 -2.34 -13.20 7.01
CA PRO A 27 -1.73 -14.12 6.05
C PRO A 27 -2.27 -13.94 4.62
N ILE A 28 -3.57 -13.68 4.48
CA ILE A 28 -4.22 -13.44 3.17
C ILE A 28 -3.74 -12.11 2.61
N TYR A 29 -3.74 -11.07 3.44
CA TYR A 29 -3.22 -9.75 3.08
C TYR A 29 -1.78 -9.82 2.58
N ASN A 30 -0.90 -10.49 3.34
CA ASN A 30 0.50 -10.67 2.98
C ASN A 30 0.64 -11.43 1.66
N ARG A 31 -0.16 -12.48 1.45
CA ARG A 31 -0.13 -13.25 0.21
C ARG A 31 -0.58 -12.44 -1.01
N LEU A 32 -1.66 -11.66 -0.88
CA LEU A 32 -2.14 -10.77 -1.95
C LEU A 32 -1.08 -9.73 -2.30
N ARG A 33 -0.44 -9.15 -1.28
CA ARG A 33 0.66 -8.20 -1.44
C ARG A 33 1.84 -8.81 -2.18
N GLU A 34 2.28 -10.01 -1.80
CA GLU A 34 3.38 -10.71 -2.47
C GLU A 34 3.07 -10.96 -3.95
N ILE A 35 1.89 -11.50 -4.27
CA ILE A 35 1.48 -11.77 -5.65
C ILE A 35 1.32 -10.47 -6.44
N GLY A 36 0.73 -9.44 -5.82
CA GLY A 36 0.57 -8.12 -6.43
C GLY A 36 1.91 -7.51 -6.84
N ARG A 37 2.96 -7.71 -6.02
CA ARG A 37 4.31 -7.22 -6.29
C ARG A 37 5.05 -7.96 -7.42
N THR A 38 4.58 -9.13 -7.86
CA THR A 38 5.15 -9.81 -9.04
C THR A 38 4.55 -9.33 -10.35
N ARG A 39 3.55 -8.44 -10.32
CA ARG A 39 2.87 -7.96 -11.53
C ARG A 39 3.73 -6.98 -12.30
N THR A 40 3.49 -6.89 -13.61
CA THR A 40 4.24 -6.01 -14.50
C THR A 40 3.78 -4.55 -14.43
N LYS A 41 2.61 -4.30 -13.82
CA LYS A 41 2.01 -2.97 -13.72
C LYS A 41 1.23 -2.84 -12.41
N LEU A 42 1.44 -1.72 -11.72
CA LEU A 42 0.73 -1.33 -10.51
C LEU A 42 0.20 0.09 -10.63
N TYR A 43 -0.99 0.28 -10.09
CA TYR A 43 -1.60 1.57 -9.84
C TYR A 43 -1.56 1.85 -8.35
N THR A 44 -1.26 3.08 -7.97
CA THR A 44 -1.19 3.48 -6.56
C THR A 44 -1.79 4.87 -6.36
N ASP A 45 -2.45 5.06 -5.24
CA ASP A 45 -3.06 6.33 -4.84
C ASP A 45 -2.97 6.51 -3.31
N ASP A 46 -3.01 7.76 -2.85
CA ASP A 46 -2.97 8.10 -1.42
C ASP A 46 -4.17 8.93 -0.99
N THR A 47 -4.99 8.36 -0.10
CA THR A 47 -6.09 9.10 0.53
C THR A 47 -5.65 9.56 1.91
N ARG A 48 -5.63 10.88 2.12
CA ARG A 48 -5.38 11.46 3.45
C ARG A 48 -6.57 11.25 4.35
N LEU A 49 -6.33 10.68 5.53
CA LEU A 49 -7.39 10.49 6.52
C LEU A 49 -6.89 10.66 7.96
N PRO A 50 -7.77 11.10 8.87
CA PRO A 50 -7.47 11.13 10.30
C PRO A 50 -7.29 9.70 10.83
N ILE A 51 -6.10 9.37 11.32
CA ILE A 51 -5.80 8.10 11.99
C ILE A 51 -5.62 8.35 13.47
N LEU A 52 -6.38 7.63 14.30
CA LEU A 52 -6.24 7.69 15.75
C LEU A 52 -4.90 7.05 16.16
N ALA A 53 -4.06 7.76 16.90
CA ALA A 53 -2.91 7.14 17.55
C ALA A 53 -3.37 6.45 18.85
N PRO A 54 -3.23 5.11 18.95
CA PRO A 54 -3.71 4.38 20.12
C PRO A 54 -3.02 4.78 21.43
N SER A 55 -1.80 5.31 21.36
CA SER A 55 -0.97 5.61 22.53
C SER A 55 -1.20 7.00 23.15
N THR A 56 -1.80 7.95 22.42
CA THR A 56 -1.90 9.34 22.86
C THR A 56 -3.34 9.88 22.84
N GLY A 57 -4.29 9.13 22.28
CA GLY A 57 -5.67 9.60 22.10
C GLY A 57 -5.81 10.75 21.10
N THR A 58 -4.73 11.15 20.44
CA THR A 58 -4.71 12.22 19.44
C THR A 58 -4.92 11.65 18.04
N THR A 59 -5.59 12.44 17.20
CA THR A 59 -5.76 12.11 15.79
C THR A 59 -4.59 12.68 15.00
N HIS A 60 -3.88 11.83 14.26
CA HIS A 60 -2.79 12.24 13.38
C HIS A 60 -3.27 12.24 11.93
N LYS A 61 -2.72 13.13 11.12
CA LYS A 61 -2.92 13.08 9.66
C LYS A 61 -2.12 11.89 9.12
N GLY A 62 -2.81 10.82 8.78
CA GLY A 62 -2.25 9.64 8.13
C GLY A 62 -2.56 9.60 6.64
N ALA A 63 -2.06 8.55 5.99
CA ALA A 63 -2.42 8.21 4.62
C ALA A 63 -2.84 6.74 4.55
N LEU A 64 -3.88 6.47 3.76
CA LEU A 64 -4.20 5.14 3.30
C LEU A 64 -3.75 5.03 1.85
N TRP A 65 -2.81 4.13 1.65
CA TRP A 65 -2.30 3.76 0.34
C TRP A 65 -3.14 2.62 -0.20
N ILE A 66 -3.48 2.70 -1.47
CA ILE A 66 -4.03 1.59 -2.23
C ILE A 66 -3.03 1.21 -3.32
N TYR A 67 -2.84 -0.09 -3.51
CA TYR A 67 -2.08 -0.66 -4.61
C TYR A 67 -3.00 -1.60 -5.38
N VAL A 68 -3.08 -1.42 -6.70
CA VAL A 68 -3.95 -2.21 -7.57
C VAL A 68 -3.14 -2.75 -8.74
N ALA A 69 -3.25 -4.06 -8.96
CA ALA A 69 -2.86 -4.73 -10.19
C ALA A 69 -4.13 -5.19 -10.90
N ASP A 70 -4.61 -4.38 -11.85
CA ASP A 70 -5.72 -4.75 -12.72
C ASP A 70 -5.45 -4.18 -14.11
N ASP A 71 -5.10 -5.06 -15.04
CA ASP A 71 -4.83 -4.71 -16.43
C ASP A 71 -5.75 -5.49 -17.37
N ARG A 72 -6.91 -5.93 -16.88
CA ARG A 72 -7.91 -6.66 -17.67
C ARG A 72 -8.45 -5.82 -18.83
N ASN A 73 -8.57 -4.51 -18.63
CA ASN A 73 -8.92 -3.56 -19.69
C ASN A 73 -7.87 -3.45 -20.80
N SER A 74 -6.66 -3.95 -20.56
CA SER A 74 -5.55 -4.03 -21.52
C SER A 74 -5.32 -5.47 -22.02
N GLY A 75 -6.25 -6.40 -21.77
CA GLY A 75 -6.19 -7.78 -22.26
C GLY A 75 -5.47 -8.77 -21.34
N SER A 76 -5.12 -8.40 -20.10
CA SER A 76 -4.57 -9.35 -19.13
C SER A 76 -5.63 -10.37 -18.69
N GLN A 77 -5.24 -11.65 -18.62
CA GLN A 77 -6.07 -12.73 -18.04
C GLN A 77 -5.80 -12.97 -16.56
N GLU A 78 -4.81 -12.27 -15.98
CA GLU A 78 -4.50 -12.45 -14.57
C GLU A 78 -5.62 -11.86 -13.70
N PRO A 79 -5.95 -12.48 -12.55
CA PRO A 79 -6.98 -11.96 -11.67
C PRO A 79 -6.57 -10.60 -11.09
N PRO A 80 -7.53 -9.68 -10.88
CA PRO A 80 -7.25 -8.38 -10.29
C PRO A 80 -6.85 -8.55 -8.83
N ILE A 81 -5.88 -7.76 -8.37
CA ILE A 81 -5.42 -7.76 -6.98
C ILE A 81 -5.38 -6.33 -6.47
N ALA A 82 -5.91 -6.12 -5.26
CA ALA A 82 -5.78 -4.86 -4.56
C ALA A 82 -5.37 -5.11 -3.10
N TRP A 83 -4.51 -4.26 -2.57
CA TRP A 83 -4.18 -4.24 -1.15
C TRP A 83 -4.01 -2.83 -0.63
N TYR A 84 -4.19 -2.66 0.67
CA TYR A 84 -4.20 -1.36 1.33
C TYR A 84 -3.16 -1.31 2.43
N ARG A 85 -2.53 -0.15 2.62
CA ARG A 85 -1.60 0.08 3.73
C ARG A 85 -1.87 1.42 4.37
N ALA A 86 -2.15 1.44 5.67
CA ALA A 86 -2.25 2.66 6.44
C ALA A 86 -0.88 3.05 7.01
N THR A 87 -0.50 4.32 6.89
CA THR A 87 0.73 4.86 7.45
C THR A 87 0.44 6.10 8.30
N MET A 88 1.15 6.22 9.43
CA MET A 88 1.15 7.45 10.21
C MET A 88 2.01 8.49 9.49
N GLY A 89 1.39 9.60 9.08
CA GLY A 89 2.03 10.59 8.20
C GLY A 89 2.12 10.17 6.73
N ARG A 90 2.62 11.10 5.90
CA ARG A 90 2.79 10.97 4.44
C ARG A 90 4.27 10.81 4.06
N ALA A 91 5.03 10.06 4.84
CA ALA A 91 6.43 9.84 4.56
C ALA A 91 6.57 8.89 3.36
N GLY A 92 7.12 9.41 2.24
CA GLY A 92 7.38 8.61 1.04
C GLY A 92 8.20 7.35 1.31
N GLU A 93 9.01 7.33 2.37
CA GLU A 93 9.76 6.16 2.86
C GLU A 93 8.88 4.91 3.07
N SER A 94 7.62 5.06 3.48
CA SER A 94 6.72 3.91 3.62
C SER A 94 6.31 3.32 2.28
N VAL A 95 6.16 4.14 1.24
CA VAL A 95 5.88 3.66 -0.13
C VAL A 95 7.14 3.10 -0.77
N MET A 96 8.28 3.76 -0.56
CA MET A 96 9.59 3.28 -1.04
C MET A 96 9.90 1.89 -0.50
N SER A 97 9.67 1.65 0.80
CA SER A 97 9.85 0.32 1.40
C SER A 97 8.83 -0.70 0.89
N GLU A 98 7.59 -0.28 0.62
CA GLU A 98 6.54 -1.15 0.07
C GLU A 98 6.85 -1.62 -1.35
N LEU A 99 7.35 -0.71 -2.18
CA LEU A 99 7.69 -0.95 -3.58
C LEU A 99 9.17 -1.33 -3.78
N ALA A 100 9.93 -1.53 -2.71
CA ALA A 100 11.35 -1.86 -2.77
C ALA A 100 11.58 -3.14 -3.60
N GLY A 101 12.30 -3.06 -4.71
CA GLY A 101 12.55 -4.19 -5.61
C GLY A 101 11.41 -4.51 -6.58
N PHE A 102 10.34 -3.71 -6.63
CA PHE A 102 9.36 -3.79 -7.70
C PHE A 102 9.99 -3.43 -9.06
N ALA A 103 9.71 -4.23 -10.08
CA ALA A 103 10.18 -4.01 -11.45
C ALA A 103 8.99 -4.12 -12.40
N GLY A 104 8.42 -2.98 -12.78
CA GLY A 104 7.24 -2.88 -13.64
C GLY A 104 6.78 -1.44 -13.81
N THR A 105 5.69 -1.20 -14.54
CA THR A 105 5.14 0.15 -14.67
C THR A 105 4.39 0.54 -13.41
N LEU A 106 4.71 1.70 -12.83
CA LEU A 106 3.99 2.25 -11.68
C LEU A 106 3.24 3.51 -12.11
N GLN A 107 1.92 3.48 -11.99
CA GLN A 107 1.09 4.67 -12.20
C GLN A 107 0.63 5.19 -10.85
N ALA A 108 1.11 6.37 -10.48
CA ALA A 108 0.74 7.05 -9.25
C ALA A 108 -0.03 8.34 -9.53
N ASP A 109 -0.83 8.80 -8.57
CA ASP A 109 -1.27 10.18 -8.54
C ASP A 109 -0.06 11.13 -8.43
N GLY A 110 -0.22 12.40 -8.74
CA GLY A 110 0.88 13.37 -8.88
C GLY A 110 1.64 13.71 -7.58
N PHE A 111 1.70 12.82 -6.59
CA PHE A 111 2.41 13.02 -5.35
C PHE A 111 3.93 13.05 -5.55
N THR A 112 4.55 14.15 -5.09
CA THR A 112 5.99 14.37 -5.08
C THR A 112 6.80 13.32 -4.31
N GLY A 113 6.19 12.49 -3.45
CA GLY A 113 6.88 11.38 -2.78
C GLY A 113 7.36 10.28 -3.73
N TYR A 114 6.72 10.12 -4.89
CA TYR A 114 7.20 9.24 -5.96
C TYR A 114 8.40 9.84 -6.72
N ASN A 115 8.72 11.13 -6.55
CA ASN A 115 9.83 11.75 -7.28
C ASN A 115 11.16 11.08 -6.98
N GLN A 116 11.35 10.45 -5.82
CA GLN A 116 12.58 9.69 -5.55
C GLN A 116 12.63 8.35 -6.33
N ILE A 117 11.47 7.73 -6.60
CA ILE A 117 11.33 6.58 -7.51
C ILE A 117 11.63 7.02 -8.94
N TYR A 118 11.17 8.21 -9.33
CA TYR A 118 11.33 8.76 -10.68
C TYR A 118 12.69 9.40 -10.94
N ARG A 119 13.39 9.95 -9.93
CA ARG A 119 14.70 10.62 -10.09
C ARG A 119 15.84 9.67 -10.48
N GLY A 120 15.59 8.36 -10.50
CA GLY A 120 16.50 7.36 -11.07
C GLY A 120 16.32 7.08 -12.56
N ARG A 121 15.26 7.58 -13.22
CA ARG A 121 15.03 7.45 -14.67
C ARG A 121 13.93 8.39 -15.14
N GLY A 122 14.30 9.28 -16.06
CA GLY A 122 13.44 10.27 -16.66
C GLY A 122 12.24 9.70 -17.42
N ASP A 123 11.32 10.63 -17.62
CA ASP A 123 10.19 10.66 -18.54
C ASP A 123 8.81 10.33 -17.95
N HIS A 124 7.99 11.38 -18.08
CA HIS A 124 6.67 11.56 -17.52
C HIS A 124 5.69 10.53 -18.13
N ALA A 125 4.89 9.90 -17.25
CA ALA A 125 4.31 8.54 -17.38
C ALA A 125 5.35 7.42 -17.12
N SER A 126 5.89 7.39 -15.90
CA SER A 126 7.11 6.62 -15.62
C SER A 126 6.91 5.10 -15.67
N CYS A 127 7.51 4.47 -16.67
CA CYS A 127 7.73 3.03 -16.75
C CYS A 127 8.95 2.64 -15.89
N VAL A 128 8.78 1.90 -14.79
CA VAL A 128 9.92 1.44 -13.95
C VAL A 128 10.42 0.09 -14.45
N ARG A 129 11.40 0.07 -15.38
CA ARG A 129 12.11 -1.18 -15.73
C ARG A 129 13.26 -1.42 -14.74
N GLY A 130 13.00 -2.12 -13.62
CA GLY A 130 13.99 -2.41 -12.58
C GLY A 130 15.19 -3.23 -13.08
N LYS A 131 16.40 -2.90 -12.61
CA LYS A 131 17.59 -3.77 -12.69
C LYS A 131 17.78 -4.45 -11.33
N PRO A 132 18.28 -5.71 -11.28
CA PRO A 132 18.55 -6.38 -10.02
C PRO A 132 19.67 -5.64 -9.26
N VAL A 133 19.44 -5.35 -7.99
CA VAL A 133 20.46 -4.82 -7.07
C VAL A 133 21.41 -5.96 -6.75
N ASN A 134 22.54 -6.03 -7.45
CA ASN A 134 23.62 -6.92 -7.09
C ASN A 134 24.57 -6.15 -6.18
N GLY A 135 24.55 -6.48 -4.88
CA GLY A 135 25.52 -5.97 -3.94
C GLY A 135 26.88 -6.58 -4.21
N ARG A 136 27.85 -5.74 -4.53
CA ARG A 136 29.26 -5.98 -4.20
C ARG A 136 30.02 -4.66 -4.20
N SER A 137 30.36 -4.24 -3.00
CA SER A 137 31.40 -3.26 -2.70
C SER A 137 32.75 -3.84 -3.11
N GLU A 138 33.48 -3.15 -3.97
CA GLU A 138 34.94 -3.21 -3.99
C GLU A 138 35.45 -1.77 -4.03
N ASP A 139 36.05 -1.37 -2.91
CA ASP A 139 36.88 -0.19 -2.74
C ASP A 139 38.02 -0.20 -3.77
N HIS A 140 38.39 0.98 -4.30
CA HIS A 140 39.72 1.60 -4.22
C HIS A 140 39.62 3.06 -4.69
#